data_AF-A0A936VG50-F1
#
_entry.id   AF-A0A936VG50-F1
#
_cell.length_a   1.000
_cell.length_b   1.000
_cell.length_c   1.000
_cell.angle_alpha   90.00
_cell.angle_beta   90.00
_cell.angle_gamma   90.00
#
_symmetry.space_group_name_H-M   'P 1'
#
loop_
_entity.id
_entity.type
_entity.pdbx_description
1 polymer ?
#
loop_
_entity_poly.entity_id
_entity_poly.type
_entity_poly.pdbx_seq_one_letter_code
_entity_poly.pdbx_strand_id
1 'polypeptide(L)'
;MSKTAEEFRFGSAFERIASANTQISTKHEDVAASGDEDKIVLTPFERHDLSSLRIFASTGEPWNPAPWWWLFEKVGDSKLPIINYSGGTEISGGILMGNPLLPIKPCSFPAPCPGMDVDILDEDGKPVAAGQVGELVIKQPWIGMARGFWQEKERYLDTYWRRFKDMWVHGDFAMRDKDGHWFILGRSDDTLKVAGKRVGPAEVESILVSHPSVIEAAVIGVPDDDKGTAMVAFCVIGGQTSLITGENNDDEKQARILALQSELKTLVVRDMGKPLAPSKIHFVSAIPKTRNAKVMRRVIRSAYLGEDAGDLSALENPDSVEDIRRKNA
;
A
#
# COMPACT_ATOMS: atom_id res chain seq x y z
N MET A 1 21.27 -11.97 32.22
CA MET A 1 21.48 -13.33 31.67
C MET A 1 20.11 -13.82 31.20
N SER A 2 19.70 -13.38 30.00
CA SER A 2 19.75 -14.13 28.73
C SER A 2 18.89 -15.40 28.71
N LYS A 3 17.88 -15.36 27.82
CA LYS A 3 17.26 -16.43 27.01
C LYS A 3 15.98 -15.82 26.41
N THR A 4 16.14 -15.09 25.31
CA THR A 4 15.99 -15.52 23.90
C THR A 4 14.54 -15.64 23.47
N ALA A 5 14.22 -14.82 22.47
CA ALA A 5 13.03 -14.85 21.67
C ALA A 5 12.94 -16.17 20.89
N GLU A 6 11.77 -16.81 20.92
CA GLU A 6 11.29 -17.64 19.82
C GLU A 6 9.78 -17.92 19.98
N GLU A 7 9.09 -17.78 18.84
CA GLU A 7 7.78 -18.32 18.47
C GLU A 7 6.49 -17.66 19.00
N PHE A 8 5.80 -16.92 18.12
CA PHE A 8 4.42 -17.26 17.72
C PHE A 8 4.10 -16.70 16.31
N ARG A 9 3.59 -17.58 15.45
CA ARG A 9 3.49 -17.47 13.98
C ARG A 9 2.43 -16.47 13.49
N PHE A 10 2.82 -15.21 13.37
CA PHE A 10 2.52 -14.29 12.25
C PHE A 10 3.71 -13.34 11.98
N GLY A 11 4.90 -13.70 12.49
CA GLY A 11 6.15 -12.98 12.30
C GLY A 11 6.95 -13.63 11.17
N SER A 12 7.07 -12.91 10.05
CA SER A 12 7.96 -13.31 8.96
C SER A 12 8.10 -12.22 7.91
N ALA A 13 7.02 -11.71 7.32
CA ALA A 13 7.13 -10.79 6.17
C ALA A 13 7.55 -9.37 6.63
N PHE A 14 6.83 -8.79 7.59
CA PHE A 14 7.10 -7.43 8.08
C PHE A 14 8.44 -7.31 8.84
N GLU A 15 8.78 -8.28 9.70
CA GLU A 15 10.07 -8.28 10.43
C GLU A 15 11.26 -8.57 9.50
N ARG A 16 11.07 -9.41 8.46
CA ARG A 16 12.14 -9.65 7.47
C ARG A 16 12.38 -8.44 6.57
N ILE A 17 11.33 -7.71 6.16
CA ILE A 17 11.48 -6.44 5.42
C ILE A 17 12.25 -5.42 6.25
N ALA A 18 11.96 -5.30 7.55
CA ALA A 18 12.74 -4.45 8.45
C ALA A 18 14.22 -4.88 8.54
N SER A 19 14.50 -6.19 8.65
CA SER A 19 15.88 -6.71 8.72
C SER A 19 16.66 -6.64 7.40
N ALA A 20 15.97 -6.76 6.25
CA ALA A 20 16.59 -6.65 4.92
C ALA A 20 17.01 -5.20 4.62
N ASN A 21 16.23 -4.22 5.08
CA ASN A 21 16.55 -2.80 4.92
C ASN A 21 17.74 -2.36 5.77
N THR A 22 17.97 -2.96 6.94
CA THR A 22 19.17 -2.68 7.76
C THR A 22 20.46 -3.10 7.05
N GLN A 23 20.44 -4.16 6.23
CA GLN A 23 21.60 -4.60 5.44
C GLN A 23 21.81 -3.78 4.15
N ILE A 24 20.75 -3.19 3.59
CA ILE A 24 20.85 -2.29 2.43
C ILE A 24 21.47 -0.95 2.83
N SER A 25 21.16 -0.44 4.04
CA SER A 25 21.74 0.82 4.54
C SER A 25 23.26 0.78 4.72
N THR A 26 23.87 -0.40 4.87
CA THR A 26 25.33 -0.56 5.02
C THR A 26 26.09 -0.75 3.70
N LYS A 27 25.41 -0.83 2.55
CA LYS A 27 26.05 -1.10 1.24
C LYS A 27 26.20 0.12 0.33
N HIS A 28 25.84 1.31 0.79
CA HIS A 28 25.98 2.55 0.02
C HIS A 28 27.34 3.25 0.16
N GLU A 29 28.31 2.67 0.88
CA GLU A 29 29.61 3.33 1.14
C GLU A 29 30.76 2.99 0.17
N ASP A 30 30.60 2.07 -0.78
CA ASP A 30 31.70 1.74 -1.71
C ASP A 30 31.30 1.96 -3.18
N VAL A 31 31.49 3.18 -3.68
CA VAL A 31 31.62 3.45 -5.12
C VAL A 31 33.00 4.05 -5.36
N ALA A 32 33.87 3.24 -5.97
CA ALA A 32 35.23 3.58 -6.31
C ALA A 32 35.29 4.59 -7.47
N ALA A 33 36.30 5.46 -7.36
CA ALA A 33 36.67 6.54 -8.25
C ALA A 33 36.80 6.15 -9.74
N SER A 34 36.14 6.92 -10.61
CA SER A 34 36.61 7.22 -11.96
C SER A 34 36.12 8.59 -12.38
N GLY A 35 37.06 9.47 -12.73
CA GLY A 35 36.90 10.90 -12.94
C GLY A 35 35.80 11.31 -13.91
N ASP A 36 34.80 11.99 -13.37
CA ASP A 36 34.24 13.24 -13.87
C ASP A 36 33.75 13.99 -12.62
N GLU A 37 34.00 15.29 -12.47
CA GLU A 37 33.81 16.00 -11.20
C GLU A 37 32.37 15.84 -10.65
N ASP A 38 32.27 15.15 -9.52
CA ASP A 38 31.08 14.82 -8.75
C ASP A 38 30.23 16.06 -8.43
N LYS A 39 29.26 16.37 -9.29
CA LYS A 39 28.08 17.11 -8.81
C LYS A 39 27.29 16.16 -7.94
N ILE A 40 27.51 16.21 -6.63
CA ILE A 40 26.61 15.62 -5.64
C ILE A 40 25.22 16.21 -5.90
N VAL A 41 24.37 15.45 -6.59
CA VAL A 41 22.98 15.82 -6.79
C VAL A 41 22.28 15.52 -5.46
N LEU A 42 22.31 16.51 -4.57
CA LEU A 42 21.56 16.45 -3.33
C LEU A 42 20.08 16.22 -3.66
N THR A 43 19.49 15.22 -3.01
CA THR A 43 18.06 14.97 -3.08
C THR A 43 17.30 16.22 -2.61
N PRO A 44 16.01 16.38 -2.98
CA PRO A 44 15.28 17.60 -2.65
C PRO A 44 15.32 17.98 -1.17
N PHE A 45 15.31 17.00 -0.25
CA PHE A 45 15.32 17.26 1.19
C PHE A 45 16.72 17.61 1.73
N GLU A 46 17.80 17.07 1.15
CA GLU A 46 19.19 17.37 1.54
C GLU A 46 19.61 18.80 1.19
N ARG A 47 18.87 19.49 0.30
CA ARG A 47 19.12 20.88 -0.09
C ARG A 47 18.56 21.91 0.89
N HIS A 48 17.85 21.47 1.93
CA HIS A 48 17.14 22.35 2.84
C HIS A 48 17.50 22.07 4.30
N ASP A 49 17.49 23.11 5.13
CA ASP A 49 17.58 22.97 6.58
C ASP A 49 16.23 22.50 7.13
N LEU A 50 16.20 21.28 7.65
CA LEU A 50 15.01 20.65 8.24
C LEU A 50 15.00 20.70 9.76
N SER A 51 15.94 21.42 10.41
CA SER A 51 16.11 21.45 11.87
C SER A 51 14.90 21.97 12.64
N SER A 52 14.00 22.71 11.98
CA SER A 52 12.74 23.20 12.57
C SER A 52 11.62 22.17 12.60
N LEU A 53 11.74 21.06 11.85
CA LEU A 53 10.74 19.99 11.83
C LEU A 53 10.74 19.24 13.15
N ARG A 54 9.53 18.95 13.65
CA ARG A 54 9.33 18.21 14.91
C ARG A 54 8.57 16.92 14.74
N ILE A 55 7.67 16.87 13.76
CA ILE A 55 6.71 15.78 13.56
C ILE A 55 6.36 15.73 12.07
N PHE A 56 6.24 14.54 11.51
CA PHE A 56 5.60 14.32 10.21
C PHE A 56 4.14 13.91 10.39
N ALA A 57 3.27 14.30 9.48
CA ALA A 57 1.89 13.82 9.42
C ALA A 57 1.65 13.08 8.10
N SER A 58 0.91 11.98 8.14
CA SER A 58 0.53 11.22 6.95
C SER A 58 -0.93 10.78 7.02
N THR A 59 -1.63 10.88 5.90
CA THR A 59 -3.05 10.59 5.76
C THR A 59 -3.39 10.36 4.28
N GLY A 60 -4.49 9.64 4.02
CA GLY A 60 -5.09 9.51 2.69
C GLY A 60 -4.92 8.13 2.05
N GLU A 61 -3.86 7.39 2.39
CA GLU A 61 -3.64 6.02 1.95
C GLU A 61 -2.90 5.18 2.99
N PRO A 62 -3.06 3.84 2.98
CA PRO A 62 -2.25 2.95 3.81
C PRO A 62 -0.75 3.09 3.49
N TRP A 63 0.09 2.98 4.51
CA TRP A 63 1.54 3.00 4.32
C TRP A 63 2.09 1.67 3.83
N ASN A 64 2.97 1.74 2.83
CA ASN A 64 3.95 0.70 2.57
C ASN A 64 5.13 0.83 3.57
N PRO A 65 5.71 -0.25 4.09
CA PRO A 65 6.81 -0.17 5.06
C PRO A 65 8.06 0.55 4.56
N ALA A 66 8.45 0.33 3.30
CA ALA A 66 9.66 0.93 2.73
C ALA A 66 9.64 2.47 2.75
N PRO A 67 8.62 3.17 2.20
CA PRO A 67 8.58 4.62 2.26
C PRO A 67 8.36 5.16 3.69
N TRP A 68 7.71 4.40 4.58
CA TRP A 68 7.58 4.78 5.99
C TRP A 68 8.96 4.83 6.66
N TRP A 69 9.75 3.77 6.51
CA TRP A 69 11.12 3.70 7.04
C TRP A 69 12.04 4.72 6.39
N TRP A 70 11.93 4.93 5.08
CA TRP A 70 12.70 5.97 4.39
C TRP A 70 12.44 7.36 4.99
N LEU A 71 11.16 7.74 5.20
CA LEU A 71 10.82 9.03 5.79
C LEU A 71 11.36 9.15 7.23
N PHE A 72 11.19 8.10 8.02
CA PHE A 72 11.64 8.08 9.41
C PHE A 72 13.17 8.15 9.54
N GLU A 73 13.89 7.32 8.80
CA GLU A 73 15.34 7.17 8.92
C GLU A 73 16.10 8.24 8.14
N LYS A 74 15.74 8.48 6.87
CA LYS A 74 16.52 9.34 5.97
C LYS A 74 16.19 10.82 6.14
N VAL A 75 14.92 11.15 6.28
CA VAL A 75 14.49 12.56 6.43
C VAL A 75 14.35 12.94 7.90
N GLY A 76 13.83 12.03 8.72
CA GLY A 76 13.59 12.24 10.15
C GLY A 76 14.78 11.98 11.07
N ASP A 77 15.92 11.51 10.52
CA ASP A 77 17.12 11.11 11.28
C ASP A 77 16.78 10.15 12.44
N SER A 78 15.78 9.29 12.24
CA SER A 78 15.22 8.38 13.25
C SER A 78 14.76 9.04 14.56
N LYS A 79 14.49 10.36 14.52
CA LYS A 79 14.13 11.18 15.69
C LYS A 79 12.71 11.73 15.61
N LEU A 80 12.26 12.07 14.40
CA LEU A 80 10.96 12.70 14.20
C LEU A 80 9.85 11.65 14.10
N PRO A 81 8.82 11.68 14.96
CA PRO A 81 7.70 10.74 14.85
C PRO A 81 6.86 11.02 13.60
N ILE A 82 6.35 9.95 13.00
CA ILE A 82 5.36 10.01 11.91
C ILE A 82 3.98 9.74 12.52
N ILE A 83 3.12 10.76 12.50
CA ILE A 83 1.76 10.71 13.01
C ILE A 83 0.82 10.35 11.85
N ASN A 84 0.44 9.08 11.81
CA ASN A 84 -0.55 8.57 10.87
C ASN A 84 -1.95 9.00 11.29
N TYR A 85 -2.80 9.37 10.33
CA TYR A 85 -4.17 9.76 10.57
C TYR A 85 -5.07 9.14 9.51
N SER A 86 -6.11 8.43 9.93
CA SER A 86 -7.11 7.88 9.03
C SER A 86 -8.42 8.63 9.17
N GLY A 87 -9.21 8.67 8.09
CA GLY A 87 -10.45 9.42 8.06
C GLY A 87 -11.28 9.07 6.83
N GLY A 88 -12.00 10.06 6.33
CA GLY A 88 -12.81 9.95 5.12
C GLY A 88 -13.70 11.17 5.00
N THR A 89 -14.17 11.46 3.79
CA THR A 89 -15.05 12.60 3.54
C THR A 89 -16.30 12.52 4.42
N GLU A 90 -16.88 11.33 4.54
CA GLU A 90 -18.09 11.03 5.31
C GLU A 90 -17.87 11.02 6.83
N ILE A 91 -16.61 10.94 7.27
CA ILE A 91 -16.23 11.03 8.68
C ILE A 91 -16.14 12.49 9.13
N SER A 92 -15.81 13.42 8.22
CA SER A 92 -15.52 14.82 8.54
C SER A 92 -14.56 14.96 9.74
N GLY A 93 -13.46 14.21 9.70
CA GLY A 93 -12.55 14.05 10.83
C GLY A 93 -11.68 12.81 10.66
N GLY A 94 -11.31 12.19 11.79
CA GLY A 94 -10.49 10.99 11.79
C GLY A 94 -11.11 9.83 12.54
N ILE A 95 -10.69 8.62 12.18
CA ILE A 95 -11.14 7.37 12.78
C ILE A 95 -10.06 6.81 13.70
N LEU A 96 -8.85 6.61 13.16
CA LEU A 96 -7.67 6.12 13.88
C LEU A 96 -6.57 7.17 13.79
N MET A 97 -5.80 7.34 14.85
CA MET A 97 -4.74 8.34 14.90
C MET A 97 -3.48 7.87 15.63
N GLY A 98 -2.35 8.29 15.08
CA GLY A 98 -1.08 8.45 15.77
C GLY A 98 -1.14 9.59 16.77
N ASN A 99 -0.29 9.52 17.77
CA ASN A 99 -0.04 10.62 18.70
C ASN A 99 1.34 10.44 19.34
N PRO A 100 1.96 11.51 19.84
CA PRO A 100 3.28 11.43 20.48
C PRO A 100 3.25 10.83 21.90
N LEU A 101 2.08 10.41 22.41
CA LEU A 101 1.92 9.89 23.76
C LEU A 101 1.98 8.36 23.83
N LEU A 102 1.68 7.68 22.71
CA LEU A 102 1.65 6.22 22.61
C LEU A 102 2.79 5.69 21.74
N PRO A 103 3.27 4.45 21.97
CA PRO A 103 4.25 3.82 21.09
C PRO A 103 3.78 3.79 19.64
N ILE A 104 4.67 4.10 18.69
CA ILE A 104 4.37 4.06 17.25
C ILE A 104 5.01 2.81 16.67
N LYS A 105 4.19 1.95 16.05
CA LYS A 105 4.69 0.90 15.15
C LYS A 105 4.65 1.39 13.70
N PRO A 106 5.60 1.00 12.85
CA PRO A 106 5.59 1.33 11.43
C PRO A 106 4.23 1.04 10.79
N CYS A 107 3.75 1.96 9.96
CA CYS A 107 2.47 1.86 9.22
C CYS A 107 1.20 1.74 10.09
N SER A 108 1.30 1.78 11.42
CA SER A 108 0.17 1.54 12.32
C SER A 108 -0.52 2.83 12.78
N PHE A 109 -1.64 2.64 13.47
CA PHE A 109 -2.32 3.64 14.28
C PHE A 109 -2.43 3.10 15.73
N PRO A 110 -1.88 3.79 16.73
CA PRO A 110 -1.87 3.30 18.10
C PRO A 110 -3.26 3.29 18.77
N ALA A 111 -4.19 4.14 18.33
CA ALA A 111 -5.53 4.22 18.93
C ALA A 111 -6.58 4.83 17.98
N PRO A 112 -7.88 4.64 18.27
CA PRO A 112 -8.96 5.43 17.69
C PRO A 112 -8.88 6.90 18.10
N CYS A 113 -9.40 7.79 17.25
CA CYS A 113 -9.57 9.19 17.59
C CYS A 113 -10.53 9.35 18.79
N PRO A 114 -10.36 10.37 19.65
CA PRO A 114 -11.30 10.66 20.72
C PRO A 114 -12.74 10.79 20.20
N GLY A 115 -13.67 10.09 20.84
CA GLY A 115 -15.08 10.07 20.45
C GLY A 115 -15.43 9.08 19.34
N MET A 116 -14.47 8.30 18.83
CA MET A 116 -14.73 7.25 17.84
C MET A 116 -14.82 5.88 18.52
N ASP A 117 -16.02 5.29 18.55
CA ASP A 117 -16.25 3.91 19.01
C ASP A 117 -16.12 2.94 17.84
N VAL A 118 -14.88 2.49 17.60
CA VAL A 118 -14.52 1.67 16.43
C VAL A 118 -14.35 0.19 16.80
N ASP A 119 -14.65 -0.68 15.85
CA ASP A 119 -14.42 -2.13 15.98
C ASP A 119 -14.03 -2.76 14.64
N ILE A 120 -13.64 -4.03 14.67
CA ILE A 120 -13.31 -4.81 13.47
C ILE A 120 -14.18 -6.07 13.45
N LEU A 121 -15.01 -6.22 12.43
CA LEU A 121 -16.00 -7.31 12.36
C LEU A 121 -15.72 -8.31 11.24
N ASP A 122 -16.06 -9.57 11.46
CA ASP A 122 -16.11 -10.60 10.42
C ASP A 122 -17.35 -10.45 9.51
N GLU A 123 -17.52 -11.38 8.56
CA GLU A 123 -18.64 -11.38 7.62
C GLU A 123 -20.01 -11.59 8.31
N ASP A 124 -20.03 -12.17 9.52
CA ASP A 124 -21.24 -12.40 10.32
C ASP A 124 -21.56 -11.21 11.26
N GLY A 125 -20.75 -10.14 11.23
CA GLY A 125 -20.91 -8.96 12.07
C GLY A 125 -20.43 -9.17 13.52
N LYS A 126 -19.52 -10.11 13.76
CA LYS A 126 -18.94 -10.37 15.09
C LYS A 126 -17.53 -9.80 15.19
N PRO A 127 -17.12 -9.29 16.37
CA PRO A 127 -15.76 -8.80 16.57
C PRO A 127 -14.71 -9.90 16.30
N VAL A 128 -13.68 -9.55 15.54
CA VAL A 128 -12.57 -10.47 15.25
C VAL A 128 -11.53 -10.48 16.38
N ALA A 129 -10.76 -11.56 16.47
CA ALA A 129 -9.66 -11.65 17.43
C ALA A 129 -8.45 -10.79 17.02
N ALA A 130 -7.54 -10.54 17.96
CA ALA A 130 -6.29 -9.84 17.64
C ALA A 130 -5.50 -10.58 16.54
N GLY A 131 -4.99 -9.84 15.56
CA GLY A 131 -4.28 -10.35 14.39
C GLY A 131 -5.20 -10.86 13.27
N GLN A 132 -6.52 -10.84 13.44
CA GLN A 132 -7.46 -11.18 12.38
C GLN A 132 -7.90 -9.92 11.62
N VAL A 133 -8.13 -10.10 10.33
CA VAL A 133 -8.63 -9.06 9.43
C VAL A 133 -10.14 -9.09 9.42
N GLY A 134 -10.75 -7.90 9.44
CA GLY A 134 -12.18 -7.73 9.24
C GLY A 134 -12.53 -6.32 8.78
N GLU A 135 -13.82 -6.05 8.72
CA GLU A 135 -14.38 -4.78 8.31
C GLU A 135 -14.24 -3.74 9.43
N LEU A 136 -13.67 -2.57 9.11
CA LEU A 136 -13.63 -1.44 10.04
C LEU A 136 -15.02 -0.81 10.15
N VAL A 137 -15.55 -0.78 11.38
CA VAL A 137 -16.88 -0.24 11.67
C VAL A 137 -16.83 0.81 12.77
N ILE A 138 -17.87 1.64 12.81
CA ILE A 138 -18.12 2.60 13.89
C ILE A 138 -19.48 2.27 14.50
N LYS A 139 -19.49 2.01 15.81
CA LYS A 139 -20.66 1.51 16.55
C LYS A 139 -21.57 2.60 17.10
N GLN A 140 -21.08 3.85 17.16
CA GLN A 140 -21.81 4.99 17.72
C GLN A 140 -21.68 6.22 16.81
N PRO A 141 -22.67 7.12 16.79
CA PRO A 141 -22.54 8.41 16.12
C PRO A 141 -21.37 9.24 16.67
N TRP A 142 -20.73 10.00 15.79
CA TRP A 142 -19.64 10.94 16.14
C TRP A 142 -19.96 12.35 15.67
N ILE A 143 -19.20 13.34 16.15
CA ILE A 143 -19.48 14.78 15.93
C ILE A 143 -19.46 15.16 14.44
N GLY A 144 -18.52 14.62 13.67
CA GLY A 144 -18.34 14.90 12.24
C GLY A 144 -19.23 14.08 11.31
N MET A 145 -20.12 13.24 11.83
CA MET A 145 -20.83 12.27 11.02
C MET A 145 -21.63 12.92 9.87
N ALA A 146 -21.34 12.50 8.64
CA ALA A 146 -22.13 12.92 7.49
C ALA A 146 -23.59 12.49 7.65
N ARG A 147 -24.51 13.39 7.32
CA ARG A 147 -25.97 13.16 7.48
C ARG A 147 -26.58 12.34 6.34
N GLY A 148 -25.82 12.10 5.28
CA GLY A 148 -26.26 11.40 4.08
C GLY A 148 -25.68 12.01 2.81
N PHE A 149 -25.95 11.35 1.68
CA PHE A 149 -25.69 11.93 0.36
C PHE A 149 -26.82 12.90 -0.01
N TRP A 150 -26.46 14.01 -0.67
CA TRP A 150 -27.42 15.02 -1.11
C TRP A 150 -28.48 14.39 -2.02
N GLN A 151 -29.74 14.46 -1.61
CA GLN A 151 -30.90 13.87 -2.33
C GLN A 151 -30.81 12.36 -2.59
N GLU A 152 -29.89 11.64 -1.96
CA GLU A 152 -29.65 10.20 -2.20
C GLU A 152 -29.56 9.41 -0.88
N LYS A 153 -30.58 9.56 -0.03
CA LYS A 153 -30.63 8.92 1.30
C LYS A 153 -30.47 7.39 1.24
N GLU A 154 -31.19 6.74 0.32
CA GLU A 154 -31.17 5.27 0.25
C GLU A 154 -29.78 4.75 -0.11
N ARG A 155 -29.09 5.37 -1.07
CA ARG A 155 -27.72 5.00 -1.41
C ARG A 155 -26.76 5.17 -0.23
N TYR A 156 -26.93 6.20 0.59
CA TYR A 156 -26.11 6.37 1.80
C TYR A 156 -26.36 5.24 2.81
N LEU A 157 -27.61 4.83 3.01
CA LEU A 157 -27.96 3.70 3.88
C LEU A 157 -27.42 2.37 3.31
N ASP A 158 -27.59 2.13 2.02
CA ASP A 158 -27.05 0.96 1.31
C ASP A 158 -25.53 0.87 1.46
N THR A 159 -24.84 2.00 1.30
CA THR A 159 -23.36 2.06 1.33
C THR A 159 -22.83 1.81 2.74
N TYR A 160 -23.43 2.41 3.77
CA TYR A 160 -22.79 2.49 5.08
C TYR A 160 -23.51 1.74 6.21
N TRP A 161 -24.80 1.45 6.10
CA TRP A 161 -25.62 1.02 7.25
C TRP A 161 -26.32 -0.33 7.08
N ARG A 162 -26.53 -0.79 5.84
CA ARG A 162 -27.33 -2.00 5.60
C ARG A 162 -26.55 -3.31 5.80
N ARG A 163 -25.21 -3.27 5.79
CA ARG A 163 -24.39 -4.47 5.92
C ARG A 163 -24.43 -5.04 7.34
N PHE A 164 -24.29 -4.19 8.35
CA PHE A 164 -24.37 -4.58 9.76
C PHE A 164 -25.38 -3.70 10.48
N LYS A 165 -26.28 -4.33 11.21
CA LYS A 165 -27.36 -3.62 11.90
C LYS A 165 -26.77 -2.63 12.92
N ASP A 166 -27.24 -1.39 12.87
CA ASP A 166 -26.88 -0.30 13.78
C ASP A 166 -25.38 0.05 13.80
N MET A 167 -24.63 -0.32 12.75
CA MET A 167 -23.20 -0.06 12.64
C MET A 167 -22.88 0.61 11.31
N TRP A 168 -22.03 1.64 11.37
CA TRP A 168 -21.56 2.34 10.18
C TRP A 168 -20.29 1.66 9.64
N VAL A 169 -20.36 1.14 8.43
CA VAL A 169 -19.27 0.39 7.77
C VAL A 169 -18.41 1.33 6.93
N HIS A 170 -17.14 1.49 7.28
CA HIS A 170 -16.26 2.43 6.57
C HIS A 170 -15.90 1.99 5.14
N GLY A 171 -15.88 0.67 4.89
CA GLY A 171 -15.43 0.09 3.64
C GLY A 171 -13.92 -0.14 3.56
N ASP A 172 -13.22 -0.05 4.69
CA ASP A 172 -11.82 -0.47 4.80
C ASP A 172 -11.72 -1.78 5.59
N PHE A 173 -10.76 -2.61 5.19
CA PHE A 173 -10.28 -3.68 6.04
C PHE A 173 -9.27 -3.16 7.04
N ALA A 174 -9.40 -3.65 8.27
CA ALA A 174 -8.49 -3.36 9.34
C ALA A 174 -8.09 -4.63 10.10
N MET A 175 -6.98 -4.52 10.82
CA MET A 175 -6.52 -5.52 11.78
C MET A 175 -6.07 -4.77 13.04
N ARG A 176 -6.36 -5.35 14.20
CA ARG A 176 -5.76 -4.92 15.48
C ARG A 176 -4.82 -5.99 15.96
N ASP A 177 -3.55 -5.67 16.17
CA ASP A 177 -2.58 -6.63 16.66
C ASP A 177 -2.73 -6.91 18.16
N LYS A 178 -1.91 -7.84 18.68
CA LYS A 178 -1.93 -8.25 20.08
C LYS A 178 -1.53 -7.14 21.07
N ASP A 179 -0.81 -6.13 20.60
CA ASP A 179 -0.38 -4.99 21.41
C ASP A 179 -1.38 -3.82 21.33
N GLY A 180 -2.47 -4.00 20.57
CA GLY A 180 -3.56 -3.04 20.43
C GLY A 180 -3.37 -2.04 19.29
N HIS A 181 -2.30 -2.15 18.49
CA HIS A 181 -2.08 -1.28 17.33
C HIS A 181 -2.99 -1.67 16.18
N TRP A 182 -3.53 -0.67 15.52
CA TRP A 182 -4.45 -0.82 14.40
C TRP A 182 -3.71 -0.64 13.08
N PHE A 183 -4.13 -1.39 12.08
CA PHE A 183 -3.60 -1.34 10.73
C PHE A 183 -4.77 -1.26 9.76
N ILE A 184 -4.72 -0.30 8.84
CA ILE A 184 -5.65 -0.24 7.70
C ILE A 184 -4.98 -0.96 6.54
N LEU A 185 -5.66 -1.95 5.98
CA LEU A 185 -5.14 -2.84 4.94
C LEU A 185 -5.67 -2.48 3.54
N GLY A 186 -6.41 -1.38 3.46
CA GLY A 186 -7.01 -0.86 2.25
C GLY A 186 -8.49 -1.13 2.16
N ARG A 187 -9.04 -0.83 0.99
CA ARG A 187 -10.45 -0.89 0.64
C ARG A 187 -10.98 -2.33 0.63
N SER A 188 -12.07 -2.60 1.37
CA SER A 188 -12.72 -3.91 1.42
C SER A 188 -13.49 -4.23 0.12
N ASP A 189 -13.98 -3.20 -0.57
CA ASP A 189 -14.59 -3.27 -1.90
C ASP A 189 -13.58 -3.52 -3.03
N ASP A 190 -12.30 -3.21 -2.82
CA ASP A 190 -11.22 -3.50 -3.78
C ASP A 190 -10.61 -4.91 -3.60
N THR A 191 -11.20 -5.77 -2.76
CA THR A 191 -10.62 -7.09 -2.44
C THR A 191 -10.67 -8.06 -3.61
N LEU A 192 -9.56 -8.78 -3.81
CA LEU A 192 -9.44 -9.80 -4.84
C LEU A 192 -9.75 -11.16 -4.23
N LYS A 193 -10.73 -11.88 -4.79
CA LYS A 193 -11.04 -13.27 -4.39
C LYS A 193 -10.22 -14.24 -5.23
N VAL A 194 -9.01 -14.56 -4.76
CA VAL A 194 -8.05 -15.40 -5.49
C VAL A 194 -7.91 -16.72 -4.77
N ALA A 195 -8.21 -17.82 -5.49
CA ALA A 195 -8.16 -19.19 -4.93
C ALA A 195 -8.92 -19.34 -3.59
N GLY A 196 -10.09 -18.70 -3.49
CA GLY A 196 -10.96 -18.76 -2.30
C GLY A 196 -10.53 -17.87 -1.13
N LYS A 197 -9.42 -17.13 -1.23
CA LYS A 197 -8.96 -16.17 -0.23
C LYS A 197 -9.28 -14.74 -0.67
N ARG A 198 -9.71 -13.88 0.27
CA ARG A 198 -9.79 -12.44 0.06
C ARG A 198 -8.44 -11.82 0.37
N VAL A 199 -7.88 -11.10 -0.60
CA VAL A 199 -6.59 -10.41 -0.46
C VAL A 199 -6.77 -8.98 -0.93
N GLY A 200 -6.25 -8.04 -0.14
CA GLY A 200 -6.20 -6.64 -0.53
C GLY A 200 -5.07 -6.41 -1.55
N PRO A 201 -5.29 -5.68 -2.65
CA PRO A 201 -4.23 -5.33 -3.59
C PRO A 201 -2.99 -4.73 -2.92
N ALA A 202 -3.19 -3.88 -1.91
CA ALA A 202 -2.14 -3.19 -1.15
C ALA A 202 -1.16 -4.15 -0.45
N GLU A 203 -1.61 -5.34 -0.06
CA GLU A 203 -0.76 -6.36 0.57
C GLU A 203 0.29 -6.89 -0.42
N VAL A 204 -0.16 -7.23 -1.63
CA VAL A 204 0.71 -7.71 -2.71
C VAL A 204 1.63 -6.57 -3.21
N GLU A 205 1.09 -5.36 -3.34
CA GLU A 205 1.86 -4.17 -3.72
C GLU A 205 2.98 -3.87 -2.72
N SER A 206 2.72 -4.01 -1.41
CA SER A 206 3.74 -3.81 -0.37
C SER A 206 4.89 -4.79 -0.50
N ILE A 207 4.62 -6.05 -0.85
CA ILE A 207 5.66 -7.06 -1.10
C ILE A 207 6.46 -6.71 -2.35
N LEU A 208 5.80 -6.32 -3.44
CA LEU A 208 6.47 -5.95 -4.68
C LEU A 208 7.38 -4.72 -4.49
N VAL A 209 6.92 -3.69 -3.78
CA VAL A 209 7.68 -2.47 -3.47
C VAL A 209 8.84 -2.74 -2.49
N SER A 210 8.85 -3.86 -1.78
CA SER A 210 10.01 -4.26 -0.98
C SER A 210 11.22 -4.69 -1.81
N HIS A 211 11.03 -4.94 -3.11
CA HIS A 211 12.12 -5.25 -4.03
C HIS A 211 12.88 -3.98 -4.45
N PRO A 212 14.22 -3.93 -4.37
CA PRO A 212 15.00 -2.70 -4.64
C PRO A 212 14.78 -2.06 -6.01
N SER A 213 14.44 -2.87 -7.02
CA SER A 213 14.16 -2.38 -8.37
C SER A 213 12.79 -1.73 -8.54
N VAL A 214 11.85 -1.91 -7.62
CA VAL A 214 10.46 -1.44 -7.75
C VAL A 214 10.24 -0.18 -6.93
N ILE A 215 9.83 0.91 -7.59
CA ILE A 215 9.45 2.17 -6.93
C ILE A 215 7.98 2.13 -6.51
N GLU A 216 7.10 1.72 -7.42
CA GLU A 216 5.66 1.70 -7.20
C GLU A 216 5.07 0.42 -7.77
N ALA A 217 4.01 -0.06 -7.15
CA ALA A 217 3.23 -1.18 -7.67
C ALA A 217 1.73 -0.90 -7.55
N ALA A 218 0.97 -1.42 -8.51
CA ALA A 218 -0.48 -1.52 -8.44
C ALA A 218 -0.93 -2.91 -8.86
N VAL A 219 -1.85 -3.50 -8.12
CA VAL A 219 -2.38 -4.85 -8.39
C VAL A 219 -3.87 -4.78 -8.68
N ILE A 220 -4.31 -5.49 -9.71
CA ILE A 220 -5.72 -5.62 -10.08
C ILE A 220 -6.12 -7.10 -10.15
N GLY A 221 -7.40 -7.37 -9.95
CA GLY A 221 -8.02 -8.65 -10.30
C GLY A 221 -8.58 -8.62 -11.71
N VAL A 222 -8.27 -9.66 -12.48
CA VAL A 222 -8.84 -9.91 -13.81
C VAL A 222 -9.57 -11.25 -13.82
N PRO A 223 -10.63 -11.41 -14.65
CA PRO A 223 -11.27 -12.70 -14.83
C PRO A 223 -10.25 -13.78 -15.25
N ASP A 224 -10.40 -14.98 -14.70
CA ASP A 224 -9.55 -16.14 -14.98
C ASP A 224 -10.44 -17.39 -14.95
N ASP A 225 -10.40 -18.21 -16.00
CA ASP A 225 -11.33 -19.34 -16.16
C ASP A 225 -11.10 -20.45 -15.12
N ASP A 226 -9.86 -20.62 -14.65
CA ASP A 226 -9.49 -21.67 -13.70
C ASP A 226 -9.68 -21.23 -12.24
N LYS A 227 -9.33 -19.97 -11.94
CA LYS A 227 -9.29 -19.43 -10.57
C LYS A 227 -10.46 -18.51 -10.24
N GLY A 228 -11.29 -18.16 -11.22
CA GLY A 228 -12.29 -17.10 -11.17
C GLY A 228 -11.68 -15.71 -11.25
N THR A 229 -10.62 -15.45 -10.48
CA THR A 229 -9.86 -14.19 -10.53
C THR A 229 -8.36 -14.48 -10.43
N ALA A 230 -7.60 -13.89 -11.37
CA ALA A 230 -6.15 -13.84 -11.31
C ALA A 230 -5.67 -12.42 -11.00
N MET A 231 -4.52 -12.31 -10.35
CA MET A 231 -3.89 -11.01 -10.08
C MET A 231 -2.94 -10.62 -11.20
N VAL A 232 -3.07 -9.39 -11.68
CA VAL A 232 -2.09 -8.77 -12.58
C VAL A 232 -1.46 -7.60 -11.84
N ALA A 233 -0.13 -7.57 -11.81
CA ALA A 233 0.63 -6.49 -11.17
C ALA A 233 1.23 -5.56 -12.23
N PHE A 234 1.27 -4.27 -11.92
CA PHE A 234 1.96 -3.24 -12.68
C PHE A 234 3.02 -2.63 -11.78
N CYS A 235 4.27 -2.60 -12.23
CA CYS A 235 5.40 -2.11 -11.46
C CYS A 235 6.10 -0.97 -12.21
N VAL A 236 6.40 0.11 -11.49
CA VAL A 236 7.32 1.16 -11.94
C VAL A 236 8.69 0.82 -11.37
N ILE A 237 9.71 0.78 -12.23
CA ILE A 237 11.07 0.44 -11.83
C ILE A 237 11.96 1.67 -11.70
N GLY A 238 12.92 1.63 -10.77
CA GLY A 238 13.82 2.75 -10.48
C GLY A 238 15.14 2.73 -11.25
N GLY A 239 15.73 3.93 -11.39
CA GLY A 239 16.88 4.23 -12.26
C GLY A 239 18.18 3.45 -12.00
N GLN A 240 18.33 2.74 -10.87
CA GLN A 240 19.42 1.76 -10.70
C GLN A 240 19.23 0.52 -11.59
N THR A 241 18.05 0.38 -12.20
CA THR A 241 17.73 -0.64 -13.18
C THR A 241 17.78 0.01 -14.57
N SER A 242 18.99 0.36 -15.05
CA SER A 242 19.21 0.74 -16.46
C SER A 242 18.92 -0.39 -17.47
N LEU A 243 18.41 -1.53 -16.98
CA LEU A 243 18.12 -2.76 -17.72
C LEU A 243 17.02 -2.58 -18.79
N ILE A 244 16.16 -1.56 -18.71
CA ILE A 244 15.06 -1.35 -19.69
C ILE A 244 15.32 -0.15 -20.62
N THR A 245 16.27 0.73 -20.28
CA THR A 245 16.50 2.01 -20.98
C THR A 245 17.87 2.14 -21.65
N GLY A 246 18.77 1.16 -21.53
CA GLY A 246 20.07 1.16 -22.20
C GLY A 246 20.05 0.64 -23.65
N GLU A 247 21.05 1.03 -24.45
CA GLU A 247 21.31 0.63 -25.85
C GLU A 247 21.74 -0.85 -26.01
N ASN A 248 21.08 -1.77 -25.30
CA ASN A 248 21.30 -3.20 -25.50
C ASN A 248 20.42 -3.72 -26.64
N ASN A 249 20.79 -4.84 -27.26
CA ASN A 249 19.93 -5.51 -28.23
C ASN A 249 18.61 -6.00 -27.56
N ASP A 250 17.55 -6.12 -28.35
CA ASP A 250 16.20 -6.41 -27.85
C ASP A 250 16.11 -7.73 -27.07
N ASP A 251 16.92 -8.73 -27.44
CA ASP A 251 16.95 -10.04 -26.80
C ASP A 251 17.46 -9.99 -25.35
N GLU A 252 18.54 -9.25 -25.10
CA GLU A 252 19.12 -9.11 -23.77
C GLU A 252 18.18 -8.33 -22.83
N LYS A 253 17.54 -7.29 -23.36
CA LYS A 253 16.51 -6.52 -22.64
C LYS A 253 15.33 -7.42 -22.25
N GLN A 254 14.86 -8.26 -23.17
CA GLN A 254 13.76 -9.17 -22.89
C GLN A 254 14.11 -10.25 -21.86
N ALA A 255 15.33 -10.80 -21.92
CA ALA A 255 15.80 -11.77 -20.93
C ALA A 255 15.84 -11.17 -19.51
N ARG A 256 16.30 -9.93 -19.36
CA ARG A 256 16.33 -9.20 -18.07
C ARG A 256 14.93 -8.93 -17.53
N ILE A 257 13.98 -8.55 -18.39
CA ILE A 257 12.57 -8.36 -18.03
C ILE A 257 11.98 -9.67 -17.48
N LEU A 258 12.17 -10.79 -18.17
CA LEU A 258 11.68 -12.09 -17.74
C LEU A 258 12.30 -12.53 -16.40
N ALA A 259 13.60 -12.29 -16.22
CA ALA A 259 14.30 -12.57 -14.97
C ALA A 259 13.69 -11.79 -13.80
N LEU A 260 13.48 -10.47 -13.96
CA LEU A 260 12.90 -9.64 -12.91
C LEU A 260 11.43 -10.00 -12.63
N GLN A 261 10.63 -10.32 -13.65
CA GLN A 261 9.27 -10.83 -13.44
C GLN A 261 9.27 -12.12 -12.61
N SER A 262 10.20 -13.03 -12.89
CA SER A 262 10.35 -14.29 -12.15
C SER A 262 10.75 -14.05 -10.69
N GLU A 263 11.70 -13.13 -10.46
CA GLU A 263 12.15 -12.73 -9.13
C GLU A 263 11.01 -12.11 -8.30
N LEU A 264 10.29 -11.13 -8.84
CA LEU A 264 9.15 -10.50 -8.19
C LEU A 264 8.01 -11.50 -7.91
N LYS A 265 7.75 -12.42 -8.83
CA LYS A 265 6.76 -13.47 -8.61
C LYS A 265 7.19 -14.41 -7.48
N THR A 266 8.47 -14.79 -7.45
CA THR A 266 9.04 -15.61 -6.38
C THR A 266 8.96 -14.93 -5.03
N LEU A 267 9.14 -13.61 -5.00
CA LEU A 267 9.00 -12.79 -3.80
C LEU A 267 7.57 -12.89 -3.21
N VAL A 268 6.54 -12.74 -4.05
CA VAL A 268 5.15 -12.89 -3.60
C VAL A 268 4.84 -14.33 -3.18
N VAL A 269 5.35 -15.33 -3.92
CA VAL A 269 5.19 -16.76 -3.55
C VAL A 269 5.79 -17.04 -2.18
N ARG A 270 6.97 -16.48 -1.88
CA ARG A 270 7.67 -16.67 -0.61
C ARG A 270 6.84 -16.12 0.56
N ASP A 271 6.22 -14.96 0.38
CA ASP A 271 5.57 -14.23 1.48
C ASP A 271 4.08 -14.59 1.64
N MET A 272 3.36 -14.86 0.54
CA MET A 272 1.91 -15.12 0.54
C MET A 272 1.52 -16.52 0.05
N GLY A 273 2.46 -17.26 -0.52
CA GLY A 273 2.23 -18.58 -1.10
C GLY A 273 1.83 -18.56 -2.58
N LYS A 274 2.06 -19.69 -3.25
CA LYS A 274 1.82 -19.88 -4.70
C LYS A 274 0.42 -19.48 -5.20
N PRO A 275 -0.68 -19.71 -4.47
CA PRO A 275 -2.02 -19.32 -4.94
C PRO A 275 -2.19 -17.81 -5.15
N LEU A 276 -1.41 -17.00 -4.43
CA LEU A 276 -1.48 -15.53 -4.43
C LEU A 276 -0.36 -14.90 -5.27
N ALA A 277 0.35 -15.68 -6.07
CA ALA A 277 1.31 -15.13 -7.01
C ALA A 277 0.58 -14.46 -8.19
N PRO A 278 0.98 -13.24 -8.61
CA PRO A 278 0.46 -12.62 -9.82
C PRO A 278 0.62 -13.54 -11.03
N SER A 279 -0.42 -13.61 -11.86
CA SER A 279 -0.36 -14.35 -13.13
C SER A 279 0.59 -13.66 -14.09
N LYS A 280 0.51 -12.32 -14.17
CA LYS A 280 1.36 -11.44 -14.98
C LYS A 280 1.88 -10.28 -14.14
N ILE A 281 3.10 -9.83 -14.47
CA ILE A 281 3.72 -8.61 -13.92
C ILE A 281 4.16 -7.75 -15.10
N HIS A 282 3.66 -6.53 -15.21
CA HIS A 282 3.99 -5.61 -16.29
C HIS A 282 4.83 -4.45 -15.78
N PHE A 283 5.85 -4.06 -16.53
CA PHE A 283 6.60 -2.85 -16.25
C PHE A 283 6.01 -1.67 -17.03
N VAL A 284 5.68 -0.61 -16.31
CA VAL A 284 5.04 0.60 -16.83
C VAL A 284 5.82 1.84 -16.41
N SER A 285 5.66 2.90 -17.18
CA SER A 285 6.29 4.20 -16.94
C SER A 285 5.77 4.90 -15.68
N ALA A 286 4.48 4.76 -15.37
CA ALA A 286 3.84 5.31 -14.18
C ALA A 286 2.55 4.57 -13.82
N ILE A 287 2.11 4.68 -12.57
CA ILE A 287 0.79 4.21 -12.12
C ILE A 287 -0.23 5.36 -12.23
N PRO A 288 -1.43 5.16 -12.82
CA PRO A 288 -2.49 6.16 -12.85
C PRO A 288 -2.93 6.58 -11.45
N LYS A 289 -2.74 7.86 -11.13
CA LYS A 289 -3.04 8.44 -9.82
C LYS A 289 -3.87 9.72 -9.94
N THR A 290 -4.70 9.97 -8.93
CA THR A 290 -5.35 11.27 -8.78
C THR A 290 -4.36 12.35 -8.34
N ARG A 291 -4.75 13.63 -8.41
CA ARG A 291 -3.97 14.76 -7.85
C ARG A 291 -3.62 14.62 -6.36
N ASN A 292 -4.34 13.78 -5.61
CA ASN A 292 -4.06 13.47 -4.21
C ASN A 292 -3.25 12.17 -4.06
N ALA A 293 -2.48 11.78 -5.09
CA ALA A 293 -1.67 10.56 -5.18
C ALA A 293 -2.43 9.20 -5.10
N LYS A 294 -3.74 9.19 -4.88
CA LYS A 294 -4.52 7.94 -4.81
C LYS A 294 -4.44 7.14 -6.12
N VAL A 295 -4.02 5.88 -6.03
CA VAL A 295 -4.00 4.91 -7.14
C VAL A 295 -5.42 4.61 -7.64
N MET A 296 -5.63 4.73 -8.95
CA MET A 296 -6.93 4.52 -9.59
C MET A 296 -7.06 3.10 -10.17
N ARG A 297 -7.12 2.07 -9.30
CA ARG A 297 -7.16 0.65 -9.70
C ARG A 297 -8.30 0.30 -10.66
N ARG A 298 -9.46 0.94 -10.52
CA ARG A 298 -10.59 0.81 -11.47
C ARG A 298 -10.17 1.16 -12.89
N VAL A 299 -9.45 2.28 -13.07
CA VAL A 299 -8.97 2.75 -14.38
C VAL A 299 -7.90 1.80 -14.92
N ILE A 300 -6.96 1.35 -14.07
CA ILE A 300 -5.93 0.36 -14.44
C ILE A 300 -6.59 -0.91 -14.97
N ARG A 301 -7.60 -1.43 -14.25
CA ARG A 301 -8.34 -2.63 -14.64
C ARG A 301 -9.06 -2.45 -15.96
N SER A 302 -9.84 -1.38 -16.12
CA SER A 302 -10.58 -1.14 -17.36
C SER A 302 -9.63 -0.95 -18.55
N ALA A 303 -8.55 -0.20 -18.38
CA ALA A 303 -7.55 -0.02 -19.42
C ALA A 303 -6.89 -1.33 -19.83
N TYR A 304 -6.52 -2.18 -18.86
CA TYR A 304 -5.92 -3.48 -19.12
C TYR A 304 -6.90 -4.43 -19.83
N LEU A 305 -8.18 -4.42 -19.47
CA LEU A 305 -9.20 -5.28 -20.09
C LEU A 305 -9.76 -4.73 -21.41
N GLY A 306 -9.32 -3.54 -21.85
CA GLY A 306 -9.88 -2.88 -23.03
C GLY A 306 -11.32 -2.38 -22.84
N GLU A 307 -11.75 -2.20 -21.59
CA GLU A 307 -13.05 -1.65 -21.20
C GLU A 307 -13.00 -0.12 -21.16
N ASP A 308 -14.17 0.52 -21.14
CA ASP A 308 -14.29 1.96 -20.92
C ASP A 308 -13.87 2.30 -19.47
N ALA A 309 -12.87 3.17 -19.33
CA ALA A 309 -12.37 3.64 -18.05
C ALA A 309 -13.24 4.74 -17.41
N GLY A 310 -14.21 5.29 -18.15
CA GLY A 310 -15.09 6.37 -17.70
C GLY A 310 -14.35 7.69 -17.53
N ASP A 311 -14.78 8.53 -16.58
CA ASP A 311 -14.18 9.85 -16.36
C ASP A 311 -12.74 9.77 -15.82
N LEU A 312 -11.82 10.41 -16.55
CA LEU A 312 -10.39 10.49 -16.26
C LEU A 312 -9.95 11.91 -15.81
N SER A 313 -10.87 12.86 -15.66
CA SER A 313 -10.58 14.27 -15.34
C SER A 313 -9.82 14.50 -14.02
N ALA A 314 -9.92 13.53 -13.12
CA ALA A 314 -9.24 13.53 -11.83
C ALA A 314 -7.78 13.03 -11.88
N LEU A 315 -7.34 12.40 -12.98
CA LEU A 315 -5.99 11.88 -13.12
C LEU A 315 -4.98 13.01 -13.29
N GLU A 316 -3.84 12.86 -12.63
CA GLU A 316 -2.67 13.72 -12.80
C GLU A 316 -1.85 13.31 -14.05
N ASN A 317 -1.82 12.02 -14.36
CA ASN A 317 -0.98 11.42 -15.37
C ASN A 317 -1.78 10.53 -16.36
N PRO A 318 -2.66 11.10 -17.19
CA PRO A 318 -3.55 10.33 -18.07
C PRO A 318 -2.82 9.43 -19.07
N ASP A 319 -1.61 9.79 -19.51
CA ASP A 319 -0.83 8.99 -20.47
C ASP A 319 -0.47 7.59 -19.95
N SER A 320 -0.38 7.43 -18.62
CA SER A 320 -0.11 6.12 -17.99
C SER A 320 -1.20 5.08 -18.28
N VAL A 321 -2.42 5.52 -18.57
CA VAL A 321 -3.55 4.64 -18.92
C VAL A 321 -3.32 3.96 -20.27
N GLU A 322 -2.72 4.67 -21.22
CA GLU A 322 -2.44 4.13 -22.56
C GLU A 322 -1.26 3.14 -22.53
N ASP A 323 -0.23 3.40 -21.71
CA ASP A 323 0.85 2.44 -21.48
C ASP A 323 0.31 1.12 -20.93
N ILE A 324 -0.61 1.18 -19.96
CA ILE A 324 -1.28 -0.02 -19.40
C ILE A 324 -2.11 -0.75 -20.47
N ARG A 325 -2.86 -0.02 -21.29
CA ARG A 325 -3.71 -0.62 -22.35
C ARG A 325 -2.88 -1.47 -23.32
N ARG A 326 -1.67 -1.01 -23.65
CA ARG A 326 -0.73 -1.73 -24.54
C ARG A 326 -0.17 -3.02 -23.94
N LYS A 327 -0.26 -3.24 -22.63
CA LYS A 327 0.25 -4.46 -21.97
C LYS A 327 -0.65 -5.68 -22.11
N ASN A 328 -1.88 -5.49 -22.58
CA ASN A 328 -2.80 -6.60 -22.88
C ASN A 328 -3.11 -6.75 -24.37
N ALA A 329 -2.52 -5.90 -25.20
CA ALA A 329 -2.63 -5.96 -26.66
C ALA A 329 -1.77 -7.09 -27.25
#